data_AF-A0A6C0J8J5-F1
#
_entry.id   AF-A0A6C0J8J5-F1
#
_cell.length_a   1.000
_cell.length_b   1.000
_cell.length_c   1.000
_cell.angle_alpha   90.00
_cell.angle_beta   90.00
_cell.angle_gamma   90.00
#
_symmetry.space_group_name_H-M   'P 1'
#
loop_
_entity.id
_entity.type
_entity.pdbx_description
1 polymer ?
#
loop_
_entity_poly.entity_id
_entity_poly.type
_entity_poly.pdbx_seq_one_letter_code
_entity_poly.pdbx_strand_id
1 'polypeptide(L)'
;MNTFETKMNTLIETKKYTQNNVLCINSICKNDNELKYFIFFKDLKPNKCEICSQLPSWNSKKLELQIFRKIKKNNNLLENLQILCPNCLSQKQSTYKKKEGKKCLECGKNFFSSTKKISLDPSMDLINPKKGKITYQQTRCNFCISQLVPDKNLFNNDYKII
;
A
#
# COMPACT_ATOMS: atom_id res chain seq x y z
N MET A 1 14.54 -6.07 25.83
CA MET A 1 13.33 -5.53 25.20
C MET A 1 13.12 -6.21 23.87
N ASN A 2 11.90 -6.67 23.58
CA ASN A 2 11.55 -7.21 22.26
C ASN A 2 11.71 -6.09 21.20
N THR A 3 12.17 -6.41 19.99
CA THR A 3 12.31 -5.44 18.87
C THR A 3 11.03 -4.65 18.62
N PHE A 4 9.88 -5.26 18.92
CA PHE A 4 8.57 -4.61 18.91
C PHE A 4 8.44 -3.47 19.93
N GLU A 5 8.79 -3.71 21.19
CA GLU A 5 8.69 -2.73 22.28
C GLU A 5 9.61 -1.55 22.04
N THR A 6 10.86 -1.83 21.62
CA THR A 6 11.84 -0.78 21.30
C THR A 6 11.32 0.13 20.19
N LYS A 7 10.79 -0.44 19.11
CA LYS A 7 10.21 0.34 18.01
C LYS A 7 9.03 1.20 18.45
N MET A 8 8.19 0.68 19.34
CA MET A 8 7.02 1.41 19.84
C MET A 8 7.44 2.56 20.76
N ASN A 9 8.40 2.34 21.67
CA ASN A 9 8.92 3.38 22.56
C ASN A 9 9.53 4.53 21.74
N THR A 10 10.34 4.22 20.72
CA THR A 10 10.88 5.25 19.81
C THR A 10 9.76 6.03 19.10
N LEU A 11 8.69 5.38 18.64
CA LEU A 11 7.54 6.07 18.03
C LEU A 11 6.83 6.99 19.03
N ILE A 12 6.64 6.54 20.28
CA ILE A 12 6.00 7.32 21.34
C ILE A 12 6.79 8.58 21.63
N GLU A 13 8.11 8.46 21.75
CA GLU A 13 9.01 9.59 22.02
C GLU A 13 9.05 10.57 20.84
N THR A 14 9.34 10.07 19.63
CA THR A 14 9.53 10.91 18.44
C THR A 14 8.25 11.64 18.02
N LYS A 15 7.09 10.97 18.09
CA LYS A 15 5.80 11.56 17.69
C LYS A 15 4.99 12.10 18.86
N LYS A 16 5.53 12.04 20.09
CA LYS A 16 4.87 12.49 21.33
C LYS A 16 3.47 11.87 21.51
N TYR A 17 3.36 10.56 21.27
CA TYR A 17 2.07 9.87 21.37
C TYR A 17 1.62 9.76 22.83
N THR A 18 0.39 10.20 23.07
CA THR A 18 -0.31 10.06 24.35
C THR A 18 -1.68 9.45 24.09
N GLN A 19 -2.30 8.89 25.12
CA GLN A 19 -3.64 8.32 24.97
C GLN A 19 -4.64 9.36 24.44
N ASN A 20 -4.55 10.61 24.92
CA ASN A 20 -5.46 11.70 24.55
C ASN A 20 -5.29 12.18 23.11
N ASN A 21 -4.09 12.13 22.54
CA ASN A 21 -3.85 12.56 21.15
C ASN A 21 -3.93 11.41 20.13
N VAL A 22 -3.80 10.16 20.58
CA VAL A 22 -3.97 8.96 19.74
C VAL A 22 -5.43 8.51 19.70
N LEU A 23 -6.11 8.42 20.84
CA LEU A 23 -7.48 7.91 20.95
C LEU A 23 -8.52 9.03 20.96
N CYS A 24 -8.49 9.87 19.93
CA CYS A 24 -9.40 11.00 19.80
C CYS A 24 -9.89 11.17 18.35
N ILE A 25 -10.84 12.10 18.17
CA ILE A 25 -11.25 12.55 16.85
C ILE A 25 -10.12 13.41 16.25
N ASN A 26 -9.82 13.22 14.97
CA ASN A 26 -8.74 13.88 14.24
C ASN A 26 -7.34 13.61 14.81
N SER A 27 -7.15 12.42 15.39
CA SER A 27 -5.88 11.97 15.97
C SER A 27 -4.64 12.26 15.12
N ILE A 28 -3.52 12.53 15.81
CA ILE A 28 -2.20 12.65 15.19
C ILE A 28 -1.67 11.33 14.63
N CYS A 29 -2.21 10.19 15.09
CA CYS A 29 -1.85 8.87 14.59
C CYS A 29 -2.64 8.55 13.32
N LYS A 30 -2.01 8.78 12.17
CA LYS A 30 -2.62 8.57 10.84
C LYS A 30 -2.43 7.16 10.28
N ASN A 31 -1.49 6.39 10.83
CA ASN A 31 -1.16 5.05 10.36
C ASN A 31 -1.87 4.00 11.22
N ASP A 32 -2.68 3.15 10.59
CA ASP A 32 -3.47 2.13 11.29
C ASP A 32 -2.60 1.05 11.97
N ASN A 33 -1.41 0.76 11.44
CA ASN A 33 -0.48 -0.16 12.09
C ASN A 33 0.15 0.46 13.34
N GLU A 34 0.48 1.76 13.30
CA GLU A 34 0.96 2.47 14.49
C GLU A 34 -0.13 2.55 15.57
N LEU A 35 -1.37 2.85 15.18
CA LEU A 35 -2.51 2.85 16.09
C LEU A 35 -2.75 1.47 16.71
N LYS A 36 -2.66 0.40 15.91
CA LYS A 36 -2.78 -0.99 16.35
C LYS A 36 -1.71 -1.35 17.37
N TYR A 37 -0.46 -0.99 17.08
CA TYR A 37 0.65 -1.23 17.99
C TYR A 37 0.53 -0.41 19.27
N PHE A 38 0.08 0.84 19.19
CA PHE A 38 -0.20 1.65 20.37
C PHE A 38 -1.24 1.01 21.29
N ILE A 39 -2.34 0.51 20.72
CA ILE A 39 -3.43 -0.14 21.45
C ILE A 39 -2.93 -1.40 22.17
N PHE A 40 -2.14 -2.24 21.49
CA PHE A 40 -1.60 -3.46 22.09
C PHE A 40 -0.51 -3.17 23.12
N PHE A 41 0.38 -2.21 22.84
CA PHE A 41 1.44 -1.81 23.77
C PHE A 41 0.90 -1.20 25.07
N LYS A 42 -0.27 -0.54 25.00
CA LYS A 42 -0.98 -0.01 26.17
C LYS A 42 -1.98 -0.99 26.77
N ASP A 43 -2.00 -2.24 26.31
CA ASP A 43 -2.93 -3.30 26.76
C ASP A 43 -4.42 -2.89 26.76
N LEU A 44 -4.81 -2.01 25.83
CA LEU A 44 -6.17 -1.44 25.79
C LEU A 44 -7.18 -2.40 25.14
N LYS A 45 -6.72 -3.26 24.23
CA LYS A 45 -7.51 -4.31 23.59
C LYS A 45 -6.63 -5.54 23.36
N PRO A 46 -7.17 -6.75 23.46
CA PRO A 46 -6.44 -7.97 23.16
C PRO A 46 -6.13 -8.09 21.65
N ASN A 47 -5.02 -8.75 21.31
CA ASN A 47 -4.66 -9.07 19.93
C ASN A 47 -5.47 -10.30 19.43
N LYS A 48 -6.80 -10.18 19.39
CA LYS A 48 -7.73 -11.19 18.86
C LYS A 48 -8.89 -10.51 18.13
N CYS A 49 -9.53 -11.21 17.19
CA CYS A 49 -10.69 -10.69 16.49
C CYS A 49 -11.86 -10.48 17.46
N GLU A 50 -12.44 -9.28 17.49
CA GLU A 50 -13.59 -8.94 18.35
C GLU A 50 -14.93 -9.52 17.86
N ILE A 51 -14.97 -10.12 16.66
CA ILE A 51 -16.18 -10.75 16.10
C ILE A 51 -16.13 -12.26 16.25
N CYS A 52 -15.07 -12.92 15.76
CA CYS A 52 -14.99 -14.38 15.73
C CYS A 52 -13.95 -14.96 16.69
N SER A 53 -13.34 -14.13 17.55
CA SER A 53 -12.28 -14.54 18.49
C SER A 53 -11.01 -15.12 17.85
N GLN A 54 -10.87 -15.08 16.52
CA GLN A 54 -9.67 -15.53 15.81
C GLN A 54 -8.39 -14.89 16.39
N LEU A 55 -7.44 -15.75 16.76
CA LEU A 55 -6.11 -15.39 17.23
C LEU A 55 -5.22 -14.91 16.08
N PRO A 56 -4.07 -14.24 16.36
CA PRO A 56 -3.15 -13.72 15.34
C PRO A 56 -2.28 -14.83 14.72
N SER A 57 -2.86 -16.02 14.56
CA SER A 57 -2.29 -17.21 13.93
C SER A 57 -3.38 -17.93 13.15
N TRP A 58 -3.09 -18.33 11.92
CA TRP A 58 -3.94 -19.15 11.06
C TRP A 58 -3.09 -20.10 10.25
N ASN A 59 -3.44 -21.38 10.23
CA ASN A 59 -2.67 -22.42 9.54
C ASN A 59 -1.17 -22.40 9.91
N SER A 60 -0.87 -22.31 11.21
CA SER A 60 0.49 -22.20 11.77
C SER A 60 1.32 -21.01 11.24
N LYS A 61 0.67 -20.03 10.60
CA LYS A 61 1.30 -18.81 10.11
C LYS A 61 0.73 -17.61 10.84
N LYS A 62 1.54 -16.55 10.99
CA LYS A 62 1.09 -15.29 11.57
C LYS A 62 -0.10 -14.74 10.77
N LEU A 63 -1.20 -14.46 11.46
CA LEU A 63 -2.35 -13.76 10.89
C LEU A 63 -2.31 -12.31 11.35
N GLU A 64 -2.26 -11.38 10.41
CA GLU A 64 -2.30 -9.96 10.74
C GLU A 64 -3.75 -9.48 10.95
N LEU A 65 -4.08 -9.20 12.21
CA LEU A 65 -5.33 -8.51 12.56
C LEU A 65 -5.22 -7.03 12.19
N GLN A 66 -6.36 -6.42 11.88
CA GLN A 66 -6.49 -5.06 11.37
C GLN A 66 -7.43 -4.23 12.23
N ILE A 67 -7.22 -2.92 12.25
CA ILE A 67 -8.16 -1.98 12.88
C ILE A 67 -9.32 -1.71 11.93
N PHE A 68 -10.52 -1.80 12.46
CA PHE A 68 -11.75 -1.34 11.83
C PHE A 68 -12.36 -0.18 12.64
N ARG A 69 -12.81 0.86 11.94
CA ARG A 69 -13.56 1.98 12.53
C ARG A 69 -15.03 1.81 12.18
N LYS A 70 -15.89 1.75 13.19
CA LYS A 70 -17.34 1.51 13.00
C LYS A 70 -18.05 2.67 12.30
N ILE A 71 -17.64 3.92 12.58
CA ILE A 71 -18.35 5.12 12.14
C ILE A 71 -17.51 5.95 11.13
N LYS A 72 -16.60 6.81 11.62
CA LYS A 72 -15.80 7.70 10.77
C LYS A 72 -14.32 7.32 10.79
N LYS A 73 -13.64 7.47 9.64
CA LYS A 73 -12.20 7.14 9.48
C LYS A 73 -11.25 8.00 10.32
N ASN A 74 -11.64 9.22 10.66
CA ASN A 74 -10.86 10.14 11.48
C ASN A 74 -11.18 10.03 12.99
N ASN A 75 -12.08 9.13 13.39
CA ASN A 75 -12.44 8.94 14.79
C ASN A 75 -11.68 7.73 15.36
N ASN A 76 -10.67 8.00 16.20
CA ASN A 76 -9.88 6.96 16.86
C ASN A 76 -10.29 6.73 18.33
N LEU A 77 -11.47 7.19 18.75
CA LEU A 77 -11.99 6.85 20.09
C LEU A 77 -12.03 5.33 20.26
N LEU A 78 -11.59 4.83 21.41
CA LEU A 78 -11.40 3.39 21.64
C LEU A 78 -12.68 2.58 21.38
N GLU A 79 -13.83 3.13 21.76
CA GLU A 79 -15.16 2.57 21.52
C GLU A 79 -15.52 2.44 20.03
N ASN A 80 -14.95 3.28 19.15
CA ASN A 80 -15.17 3.25 17.71
C ASN A 80 -14.24 2.24 17.01
N LEU A 81 -13.19 1.79 17.67
CA LEU A 81 -12.19 0.88 17.13
C LEU A 81 -12.52 -0.58 17.43
N GLN A 82 -12.30 -1.44 16.45
CA GLN A 82 -12.36 -2.89 16.59
C GLN A 82 -11.11 -3.54 16.00
N ILE A 83 -10.58 -4.56 16.67
CA ILE A 83 -9.55 -5.44 16.13
C ILE A 83 -10.24 -6.59 15.39
N LEU A 84 -10.10 -6.66 14.07
CA LEU A 84 -10.75 -7.66 13.23
C LEU A 84 -9.74 -8.51 12.46
N CYS A 85 -10.06 -9.78 12.23
CA CYS A 85 -9.32 -10.61 11.28
C CYS A 85 -9.68 -10.24 9.82
N PRO A 86 -8.85 -10.62 8.84
CA PRO A 86 -9.10 -10.29 7.43
C PRO A 86 -10.48 -10.78 6.92
N ASN A 87 -10.96 -11.92 7.42
CA ASN A 87 -12.23 -12.52 7.01
C ASN A 87 -13.44 -11.74 7.55
N CYS A 88 -13.42 -11.32 8.81
CA CYS A 88 -14.50 -10.49 9.35
C CYS A 88 -14.44 -9.06 8.81
N LEU A 89 -13.23 -8.54 8.55
CA LEU A 89 -13.08 -7.22 7.95
C LEU A 89 -13.67 -7.15 6.55
N SER A 90 -13.47 -8.18 5.72
CA SER A 90 -14.02 -8.21 4.36
C SER A 90 -15.55 -8.21 4.32
N GLN A 91 -16.21 -8.67 5.39
CA GLN A 91 -17.67 -8.59 5.55
C GLN A 91 -18.16 -7.18 5.94
N LYS A 92 -17.28 -6.33 6.48
CA LYS A 92 -17.62 -4.97 6.95
C LYS A 92 -17.25 -3.89 5.94
N GLN A 93 -16.19 -4.08 5.16
CA GLN A 93 -15.78 -3.15 4.12
C GLN A 93 -15.07 -3.89 2.99
N SER A 94 -15.12 -3.33 1.78
CA SER A 94 -14.33 -3.84 0.66
C SER A 94 -12.83 -3.77 1.01
N THR A 95 -12.20 -4.93 1.16
CA THR A 95 -10.74 -5.06 1.30
C THR A 95 -10.01 -4.93 -0.04
N TYR A 96 -10.75 -5.03 -1.15
CA TYR A 96 -10.22 -4.83 -2.50
C TYR A 96 -10.18 -3.35 -2.86
N LYS A 97 -8.97 -2.83 -3.06
CA LYS A 97 -8.77 -1.59 -3.84
C LYS A 97 -8.82 -1.96 -5.32
N LYS A 98 -9.91 -1.62 -6.01
CA LYS A 98 -9.91 -1.66 -7.47
C LYS A 98 -8.83 -0.70 -7.95
N LYS A 99 -7.76 -1.22 -8.57
CA LYS A 99 -6.89 -0.39 -9.39
C LYS A 99 -7.67 -0.10 -10.67
N GLU A 100 -7.85 1.17 -10.99
CA GLU A 100 -8.39 1.54 -12.30
C GLU A 100 -7.28 1.32 -13.33
N GLY A 101 -7.58 0.52 -14.36
CA GLY A 101 -6.70 0.38 -15.51
C GLY A 101 -6.71 1.67 -16.35
N LYS A 102 -5.60 1.94 -17.02
CA LYS A 102 -5.51 3.00 -18.03
C LYS A 102 -5.88 2.47 -19.40
N LYS A 103 -6.41 3.32 -20.28
CA LYS A 103 -6.57 2.97 -21.70
C LYS A 103 -5.26 3.15 -22.44
N CYS A 104 -4.88 2.16 -23.24
CA CYS A 104 -3.76 2.27 -24.16
C CYS A 104 -4.05 3.36 -25.20
N LEU A 105 -3.07 4.24 -25.46
CA LEU A 105 -3.19 5.27 -26.50
C LEU A 105 -3.47 4.66 -27.88
N GLU A 106 -2.79 3.54 -28.21
CA GLU A 106 -2.87 2.90 -29.52
C GLU A 106 -4.13 2.01 -29.71
N CYS A 107 -4.32 0.99 -28.87
CA CYS A 107 -5.38 0.00 -29.07
C CYS A 107 -6.64 0.22 -28.21
N GLY A 108 -6.67 1.26 -27.37
CA GLY A 108 -7.79 1.55 -26.47
C GLY A 108 -8.02 0.53 -25.34
N LYS A 109 -7.30 -0.61 -25.31
CA LYS A 109 -7.45 -1.66 -24.28
C LYS A 109 -7.01 -1.16 -22.91
N ASN A 110 -7.71 -1.64 -21.87
CA ASN A 110 -7.33 -1.37 -20.49
C ASN A 110 -6.04 -2.13 -20.12
N PHE A 111 -5.10 -1.45 -19.49
CA PHE A 111 -3.87 -2.05 -18.95
C PHE A 111 -3.47 -1.36 -17.64
N PHE A 112 -2.68 -2.06 -16.82
CA PHE A 112 -2.13 -1.48 -15.59
C PHE A 112 -0.75 -0.90 -15.88
N SER A 113 -0.62 0.43 -15.81
CA SER A 113 0.69 1.07 -15.93
C SER A 113 1.50 0.88 -14.65
N SER A 114 2.77 0.51 -14.77
CA SER A 114 3.76 0.65 -13.69
C SER A 114 4.58 1.92 -13.88
N THR A 115 4.83 2.67 -12.80
CA THR A 115 5.80 3.77 -12.81
C THR A 115 7.21 3.19 -12.80
N LYS A 116 8.05 3.56 -13.78
CA LYS A 116 9.45 3.10 -13.90
C LYS A 116 10.40 4.30 -13.95
N LYS A 117 11.55 4.19 -13.29
CA LYS A 117 12.64 5.18 -13.37
C LYS A 117 13.64 4.72 -14.42
N ILE A 118 13.48 5.21 -15.64
CA ILE A 118 14.23 4.75 -16.82
C ILE A 118 14.65 5.95 -17.66
N SER A 119 15.72 5.78 -18.42
CA SER A 119 16.10 6.79 -19.40
C SER A 119 15.26 6.57 -20.65
N LEU A 120 14.25 7.39 -20.87
CA LEU A 120 13.19 7.11 -21.85
C LEU A 120 12.90 8.33 -22.72
N ASP A 121 12.57 8.06 -23.99
CA ASP A 121 12.00 9.05 -24.91
C ASP A 121 10.48 9.13 -24.73
N PRO A 122 9.93 10.25 -24.19
CA PRO A 122 8.51 10.34 -23.85
C PRO A 122 7.55 10.27 -25.05
N SER A 123 8.05 10.53 -26.26
CA SER A 123 7.21 10.48 -27.47
C SER A 123 6.95 9.05 -27.93
N MET A 124 7.95 8.17 -27.79
CA MET A 124 7.97 6.82 -28.37
C MET A 124 7.87 5.70 -27.32
N ASP A 125 7.94 6.01 -26.03
CA ASP A 125 7.96 5.03 -24.95
C ASP A 125 9.12 4.01 -25.06
N LEU A 126 10.27 4.43 -25.61
CA LEU A 126 11.47 3.60 -25.80
C LEU A 126 12.60 4.03 -24.85
N ILE A 127 13.38 3.08 -24.32
CA ILE A 127 14.52 3.37 -23.43
C ILE A 127 15.68 3.94 -24.25
N ASN A 128 16.01 5.22 -24.06
CA ASN A 128 17.17 5.87 -24.67
C ASN A 128 18.28 6.06 -23.61
N PRO A 129 19.33 5.22 -23.56
CA PRO A 129 20.40 5.29 -22.56
C PRO A 129 21.19 6.60 -22.62
N LYS A 130 21.12 7.38 -23.71
CA LYS A 130 21.80 8.68 -23.87
C LYS A 130 21.07 9.82 -23.15
N LYS A 131 19.82 9.64 -22.71
CA LYS A 131 19.09 10.63 -21.91
C LYS A 131 19.34 10.42 -20.41
N GLY A 132 18.97 11.40 -19.58
CA GLY A 132 18.95 11.23 -18.12
C GLY A 132 17.81 10.31 -17.67
N LYS A 133 17.97 9.63 -16.52
CA LYS A 133 16.89 8.82 -15.93
C LYS A 133 15.73 9.72 -15.50
N ILE A 134 14.57 9.54 -16.12
CA ILE A 134 13.33 10.24 -15.76
C ILE A 134 12.31 9.27 -15.15
N THR A 135 11.36 9.81 -14.38
CA THR A 135 10.20 9.04 -13.92
C THR A 135 9.20 8.98 -15.06
N TYR A 136 8.87 7.78 -15.50
CA TYR A 136 7.96 7.56 -16.61
C TYR A 136 6.79 6.67 -16.20
N GLN A 137 5.60 7.03 -16.68
CA GLN A 137 4.40 6.22 -16.53
C GLN A 137 3.90 5.81 -17.91
N GLN A 138 3.85 4.50 -18.11
CA GLN A 138 3.47 3.89 -19.39
C GLN A 138 2.10 4.35 -19.90
N THR A 139 2.05 4.76 -21.17
CA THR A 139 0.81 5.22 -21.86
C THR A 139 0.29 4.20 -22.90
N ARG A 140 1.17 3.32 -23.41
CA ARG A 140 0.83 2.24 -24.34
C ARG A 140 0.96 0.86 -23.70
N CYS A 141 0.11 -0.10 -24.04
CA CYS A 141 0.25 -1.46 -23.51
C CYS A 141 1.52 -2.15 -24.05
N ASN A 142 2.04 -3.16 -23.33
CA ASN A 142 3.26 -3.87 -23.73
C ASN A 142 3.19 -4.43 -25.16
N PHE A 143 2.00 -4.88 -25.58
CA PHE A 143 1.78 -5.36 -26.94
C PHE A 143 2.00 -4.24 -27.97
N CYS A 144 1.33 -3.09 -27.84
CA CYS A 144 1.50 -2.00 -28.79
C CYS A 144 2.92 -1.40 -28.79
N ILE A 145 3.57 -1.31 -27.63
CA ILE A 145 4.99 -0.90 -27.56
C ILE A 145 5.85 -1.85 -28.39
N SER A 146 5.63 -3.16 -28.30
CA SER A 146 6.41 -4.13 -29.07
C SER A 146 6.24 -4.02 -30.59
N GLN A 147 5.12 -3.45 -31.05
CA GLN A 147 4.83 -3.24 -32.48
C GLN A 147 5.40 -1.92 -33.03
N LEU A 148 5.68 -0.94 -32.16
CA LEU A 148 6.23 0.36 -32.55
C LEU A 148 7.74 0.33 -32.81
N VAL A 149 8.38 -0.82 -32.66
CA VAL A 149 9.81 -0.98 -32.86
C VAL A 149 10.06 -1.29 -34.35
N PRO A 150 10.63 -0.37 -35.14
CA PRO A 150 11.03 -0.66 -36.50
C PRO A 150 12.31 -1.48 -36.45
N ASP A 151 12.27 -2.68 -37.01
CA ASP A 151 13.38 -3.61 -37.24
C ASP A 151 14.32 -3.91 -36.06
N LYS A 152 14.27 -5.17 -35.61
CA LYS A 152 15.21 -5.77 -34.64
C LYS A 152 16.69 -5.63 -35.05
N ASN A 153 16.99 -5.28 -36.30
CA ASN A 153 18.34 -5.14 -36.84
C ASN A 153 18.98 -3.74 -36.66
N LEU A 154 18.24 -2.73 -36.20
CA LEU A 154 18.78 -1.38 -35.90
C LEU A 154 19.30 -1.24 -34.45
N PHE A 155 19.16 -2.27 -33.61
CA PHE A 155 19.51 -2.25 -32.18
C PHE A 155 20.81 -2.97 -31.83
N ASN A 156 21.86 -2.78 -32.62
CA ASN A 156 23.19 -2.93 -32.07
C ASN A 156 23.57 -1.64 -31.34
N ASN A 157 23.26 -1.64 -30.04
CA ASN A 157 23.83 -0.83 -28.93
C ASN A 157 23.03 0.30 -28.28
N ASP A 158 21.94 0.83 -28.86
CA ASP A 158 21.40 2.09 -28.34
C ASP A 158 19.99 2.08 -27.71
N TYR A 159 19.13 1.05 -27.79
CA TYR A 159 17.84 1.08 -27.08
C TYR A 159 17.31 -0.31 -26.67
N LYS A 160 16.45 -0.36 -25.64
CA LYS A 160 15.79 -1.59 -25.13
C LYS A 160 14.29 -1.37 -24.87
N ILE A 161 13.50 -2.43 -24.96
CA ILE A 161 12.06 -2.43 -24.62
C ILE A 161 11.88 -2.47 -23.10
N ILE A 162 10.83 -1.82 -22.59
CA ILE A 162 10.46 -1.68 -21.18
C ILE A 162 9.93 -2.96 -20.54
#